data_AF-A0A381XNZ2-F1
#
_entry.id   AF-A0A381XNZ2-F1
#
_cell.length_a   1.000
_cell.length_b   1.000
_cell.length_c   1.000
_cell.angle_alpha   90.00
_cell.angle_beta   90.00
_cell.angle_gamma   90.00
#
_symmetry.space_group_name_H-M   'P 1'
#
loop_
_entity.id
_entity.type
_entity.pdbx_description
1 polymer ?
#
loop_
_entity_poly.entity_id
_entity_poly.type
_entity_poly.pdbx_seq_one_letter_code
_entity_poly.pdbx_strand_id
1 'polypeptide(L)'
;METPNQIQLTQKDKDRYKKEIEAIDINIENSIMQLIPEKLEILISSPHLDDAQLQLVNDVAKLYQFISAYPIQSKELKQQILFALQYFVDPDDDIPDSIPNLGFIDDAAVVRWILDEIIDDNIDIIKA
;
A
#
# COMPACT_ATOMS: atom_id res chain seq x y z
N MET A 1 -2.52 -12.26 -17.89
CA MET A 1 -1.10 -12.18 -18.24
C MET A 1 -0.45 -11.65 -16.98
N GLU A 2 0.43 -12.43 -16.33
CA GLU A 2 1.16 -11.95 -15.16
C GLU A 2 2.05 -10.80 -15.62
N THR A 3 1.93 -9.64 -14.98
CA THR A 3 2.82 -8.52 -15.24
C THR A 3 4.22 -8.92 -14.79
N PRO A 4 5.25 -8.81 -15.65
CA PRO A 4 6.62 -9.06 -15.22
C PRO A 4 6.92 -8.09 -14.06
N ASN A 5 7.41 -8.60 -12.93
CA ASN A 5 7.71 -7.90 -11.66
C ASN A 5 6.65 -7.93 -10.55
N GLN A 6 5.65 -8.82 -10.60
CA GLN A 6 4.81 -9.09 -9.42
C GLN A 6 5.37 -10.23 -8.58
N ILE A 7 5.66 -9.96 -7.30
CA ILE A 7 5.92 -11.00 -6.30
C ILE A 7 4.63 -11.31 -5.51
N GLN A 8 4.51 -12.54 -5.05
CA GLN A 8 3.41 -12.95 -4.17
C GLN A 8 3.93 -13.07 -2.75
N LEU A 9 3.22 -12.43 -1.80
CA LEU A 9 3.50 -12.57 -0.38
C LEU A 9 3.30 -14.03 0.07
N THR A 10 4.29 -14.57 0.77
CA THR A 10 4.15 -15.90 1.38
C THR A 10 3.22 -15.83 2.59
N GLN A 11 2.73 -16.98 3.05
CA GLN A 11 1.94 -17.03 4.29
C GLN A 11 2.71 -16.49 5.49
N LYS A 12 4.03 -16.71 5.53
CA LYS A 12 4.90 -16.21 6.61
C LYS A 12 4.93 -14.68 6.62
N ASP A 13 4.99 -14.05 5.44
CA ASP A 13 5.02 -12.59 5.31
C ASP A 13 3.68 -12.01 5.79
N LYS A 14 2.57 -12.60 5.34
CA LYS A 14 1.22 -12.22 5.78
C LYS A 14 1.04 -12.36 7.29
N ASP A 15 1.50 -13.45 7.88
CA ASP A 15 1.41 -13.67 9.33
C ASP A 15 2.26 -12.67 10.14
N ARG A 16 3.39 -12.24 9.59
CA ARG A 16 4.22 -11.16 10.19
C ARG A 16 3.50 -9.82 10.08
N TYR A 17 3.06 -9.45 8.87
CA TYR A 17 2.40 -8.17 8.62
C TYR A 17 1.09 -8.02 9.40
N LYS A 18 0.31 -9.09 9.58
CA LYS A 18 -0.88 -9.05 10.46
C LYS A 18 -0.56 -8.60 11.88
N LYS A 19 0.57 -9.04 12.45
CA LYS A 19 1.01 -8.59 13.79
C LYS A 19 1.45 -7.13 13.80
N GLU A 20 2.06 -6.66 12.72
CA GLU A 20 2.48 -5.26 12.56
C GLU A 20 1.27 -4.35 12.38
N ILE A 21 0.28 -4.76 11.58
CA ILE A 21 -1.02 -4.07 11.42
C ILE A 21 -1.72 -3.89 12.77
N GLU A 22 -1.82 -4.95 13.58
CA GLU A 22 -2.43 -4.86 14.91
C GLU A 22 -1.72 -3.84 15.82
N ALA A 23 -0.41 -3.66 15.64
CA ALA A 23 0.43 -2.74 16.42
C ALA A 23 0.39 -1.28 15.91
N ILE A 24 -0.21 -1.00 14.76
CA ILE A 24 -0.27 0.37 14.23
C ILE A 24 -1.05 1.29 15.15
N ASP A 25 -0.43 2.42 15.46
CA ASP A 25 -1.10 3.56 16.07
C ASP A 25 -1.84 4.36 15.00
N ILE A 26 -3.17 4.37 15.06
CA ILE A 26 -4.02 5.12 14.10
C ILE A 26 -3.78 6.63 14.11
N ASN A 27 -3.11 7.18 15.13
CA ASN A 27 -2.81 8.61 15.21
C ASN A 27 -1.74 9.06 14.20
N ILE A 28 -1.01 8.12 13.58
CA ILE A 28 0.00 8.43 12.55
C ILE A 28 -0.63 8.83 11.20
N GLU A 29 -1.94 8.66 11.04
CA GLU A 29 -2.67 8.92 9.80
C GLU A 29 -2.29 10.27 9.17
N ASN A 30 -2.39 11.37 9.93
CA ASN A 30 -2.08 12.69 9.39
C ASN A 30 -0.63 12.80 8.89
N SER A 31 0.31 12.16 9.57
CA SER A 31 1.72 12.17 9.17
C SER A 31 1.94 11.37 7.89
N ILE A 32 1.35 10.18 7.78
CA ILE A 32 1.44 9.36 6.56
C ILE A 32 0.79 10.09 5.39
N MET A 33 -0.41 10.63 5.57
CA MET A 33 -1.16 11.30 4.51
C MET A 33 -0.44 12.52 3.92
N GLN A 34 0.43 13.18 4.70
CA GLN A 34 1.26 14.27 4.21
C GLN A 34 2.44 13.81 3.34
N LEU A 35 2.92 12.59 3.53
CA LEU A 35 4.07 12.03 2.80
C LEU A 35 3.68 11.37 1.47
N ILE A 36 2.44 10.85 1.37
CA ILE A 36 1.97 10.12 0.19
C ILE A 36 2.07 10.93 -1.11
N PRO A 37 1.62 12.21 -1.18
CA PRO A 37 1.68 12.96 -2.43
C PRO A 37 3.11 13.13 -2.96
N GLU A 38 4.07 13.38 -2.06
CA GLU A 38 5.48 13.55 -2.42
C GLU A 38 6.08 12.23 -2.94
N LYS A 39 5.86 11.11 -2.25
CA LYS A 39 6.40 9.81 -2.70
C LYS A 39 5.77 9.35 -4.01
N LEU A 40 4.48 9.61 -4.24
CA LEU A 40 3.83 9.37 -5.54
C LEU A 40 4.45 10.22 -6.65
N GLU A 41 4.73 11.50 -6.41
CA GLU A 41 5.37 12.38 -7.40
C GLU A 41 6.77 11.88 -7.78
N ILE A 42 7.56 11.41 -6.81
CA ILE A 42 8.87 10.80 -7.05
C ILE A 42 8.73 9.56 -7.94
N LEU A 43 7.81 8.65 -7.61
CA LEU A 43 7.61 7.42 -8.36
C LEU A 43 7.13 7.70 -9.79
N ILE A 44 6.17 8.61 -9.98
CA ILE A 44 5.61 8.99 -11.29
C ILE A 44 6.63 9.74 -12.15
N SER A 45 7.51 10.54 -11.53
CA SER A 45 8.55 11.29 -12.23
C SER A 45 9.73 10.42 -12.66
N SER A 46 9.75 9.14 -12.27
CA SER A 46 10.77 8.18 -12.70
C SER A 46 10.74 8.00 -14.22
N PRO A 47 11.89 8.12 -14.93
CA PRO A 47 11.96 8.00 -16.38
C PRO A 47 11.62 6.60 -16.92
N HIS A 48 11.54 5.59 -16.03
CA HIS A 48 11.32 4.19 -16.36
C HIS A 48 10.23 3.56 -15.49
N LEU A 49 9.07 4.23 -15.38
CA LEU A 49 7.90 3.66 -14.73
C LEU A 49 7.44 2.40 -15.49
N ASP A 50 7.51 1.24 -14.83
CA ASP A 50 7.00 -0.02 -15.38
C ASP A 50 5.52 -0.27 -15.01
N ASP A 51 4.94 -1.34 -15.56
CA ASP A 51 3.54 -1.68 -15.31
C ASP A 51 3.25 -1.98 -13.83
N ALA A 52 4.22 -2.54 -13.09
CA ALA A 52 4.06 -2.84 -11.67
C ALA A 52 4.06 -1.56 -10.83
N GLN A 53 4.96 -0.62 -11.12
CA GLN A 53 5.02 0.69 -10.48
C GLN A 53 3.78 1.54 -10.82
N LEU A 54 3.30 1.50 -12.06
CA LEU A 54 2.06 2.16 -12.45
C LEU A 54 0.86 1.58 -11.68
N GLN A 55 0.81 0.26 -11.51
CA GLN A 55 -0.22 -0.40 -10.74
C GLN A 55 -0.15 -0.01 -9.25
N LEU A 56 1.06 0.04 -8.68
CA LEU A 56 1.30 0.50 -7.30
C LEU A 56 0.80 1.93 -7.11
N VAL A 57 1.15 2.86 -8.00
CA VAL A 57 0.65 4.26 -7.96
C VAL A 57 -0.88 4.28 -7.91
N ASN A 58 -1.55 3.50 -8.76
CA ASN A 58 -3.01 3.43 -8.79
C ASN A 58 -3.60 2.84 -7.50
N ASP A 59 -2.99 1.80 -6.94
CA ASP A 59 -3.51 1.13 -5.74
C ASP A 59 -3.28 1.98 -4.49
N VAL A 60 -2.12 2.65 -4.36
CA VAL A 60 -1.87 3.66 -3.32
C VAL A 60 -2.86 4.82 -3.44
N ALA A 61 -3.10 5.32 -4.66
CA ALA A 61 -4.06 6.41 -4.87
C ALA A 61 -5.49 6.03 -4.44
N LYS A 62 -5.92 4.78 -4.67
CA LYS A 62 -7.22 4.28 -4.18
C LYS A 62 -7.27 4.25 -2.66
N LEU A 63 -6.25 3.70 -2.00
CA LEU A 63 -6.21 3.65 -0.53
C LEU A 63 -6.18 5.06 0.09
N TYR A 64 -5.37 5.95 -0.47
CA TYR A 64 -5.30 7.36 -0.08
C TYR A 64 -6.65 8.07 -0.23
N GLN A 65 -7.34 7.88 -1.37
CA GLN A 65 -8.67 8.43 -1.57
C GLN A 65 -9.70 7.83 -0.61
N PHE A 66 -9.62 6.52 -0.36
CA PHE A 66 -10.56 5.82 0.51
C PHE A 66 -10.51 6.34 1.94
N ILE A 67 -9.31 6.47 2.53
CA ILE A 67 -9.15 7.02 3.89
C ILE A 67 -9.46 8.52 3.96
N SER A 68 -9.22 9.27 2.88
CA SER A 68 -9.54 10.71 2.82
C SER A 68 -11.03 10.99 2.68
N ALA A 69 -11.74 10.18 1.90
CA ALA A 69 -13.12 10.44 1.50
C ALA A 69 -14.15 9.85 2.47
N TYR A 70 -13.81 8.75 3.15
CA TYR A 70 -14.75 8.01 3.99
C TYR A 70 -14.31 7.99 5.45
N PRO A 71 -15.21 8.30 6.40
CA PRO A 71 -14.93 8.12 7.82
C PRO A 71 -14.95 6.63 8.17
N ILE A 72 -13.78 5.99 8.14
CA ILE A 72 -13.62 4.57 8.47
C ILE A 72 -13.86 4.36 9.96
N GLN A 73 -14.94 3.64 10.30
CA GLN A 73 -15.30 3.34 11.68
C GLN A 73 -14.57 2.12 12.24
N SER A 74 -14.23 1.15 11.39
CA SER A 74 -13.51 -0.05 11.82
C SER A 74 -12.04 0.28 12.08
N LYS A 75 -11.60 0.08 13.33
CA LYS A 75 -10.19 0.27 13.69
C LYS A 75 -9.29 -0.65 12.89
N GLU A 76 -9.69 -1.90 12.71
CA GLU A 76 -8.91 -2.92 11.99
C GLU A 76 -8.71 -2.53 10.52
N LEU A 77 -9.79 -2.15 9.83
CA LEU A 77 -9.73 -1.68 8.45
C LEU A 77 -8.82 -0.45 8.33
N LYS A 78 -8.93 0.47 9.28
CA LYS A 78 -8.08 1.67 9.33
C LYS A 78 -6.61 1.30 9.54
N GLN A 79 -6.30 0.36 10.43
CA GLN A 79 -4.94 -0.13 10.65
C GLN A 79 -4.38 -0.81 9.40
N GLN A 80 -5.16 -1.63 8.68
CA GLN A 80 -4.74 -2.26 7.43
C GLN A 80 -4.36 -1.23 6.36
N ILE A 81 -5.20 -0.20 6.15
CA ILE A 81 -4.94 0.85 5.17
C ILE A 81 -3.71 1.66 5.57
N LEU A 82 -3.64 2.06 6.85
CA LEU A 82 -2.48 2.81 7.34
C LEU A 82 -1.20 1.99 7.25
N PHE A 83 -1.23 0.68 7.44
CA PHE A 83 -0.08 -0.20 7.23
C PHE A 83 0.41 -0.16 5.80
N ALA A 84 -0.47 -0.37 4.82
CA ALA A 84 -0.09 -0.33 3.41
C ALA A 84 0.50 1.02 3.01
N LEU A 85 -0.11 2.12 3.48
CA LEU A 85 0.39 3.46 3.20
C LEU A 85 1.69 3.77 3.96
N GLN A 86 1.85 3.28 5.19
CA GLN A 86 3.09 3.43 5.97
C GLN A 86 4.24 2.70 5.30
N TYR A 87 4.00 1.44 4.92
CA TYR A 87 4.97 0.60 4.21
C TYR A 87 5.41 1.32 2.94
N PHE A 88 4.44 1.79 2.15
CA PHE A 88 4.73 2.56 0.95
C PHE A 88 5.55 3.82 1.20
N VAL A 89 5.42 4.54 2.33
CA VAL A 89 6.22 5.77 2.57
C VAL A 89 7.57 5.52 3.21
N ASP A 90 7.83 4.31 3.70
CA ASP A 90 9.09 3.94 4.33
C ASP A 90 10.15 3.68 3.25
N PRO A 91 11.28 4.42 3.18
CA PRO A 91 12.34 4.16 2.21
C PRO A 91 13.22 2.93 2.58
N ASP A 92 13.12 2.45 3.82
CA ASP A 92 13.93 1.36 4.38
C ASP A 92 13.05 0.13 4.72
N ASP A 93 12.01 -0.12 3.92
CA ASP A 93 11.15 -1.31 4.01
C ASP A 93 11.91 -2.63 3.72
N ASP A 94 11.21 -3.74 3.46
CA ASP A 94 11.90 -5.02 3.21
C ASP A 94 12.80 -4.97 1.95
N ILE A 95 12.45 -4.17 0.94
CA ILE A 95 13.29 -3.94 -0.25
C ILE A 95 13.46 -2.43 -0.45
N PRO A 96 14.53 -1.83 0.11
CA PRO A 96 14.70 -0.38 0.10
C PRO A 96 14.56 0.26 -1.28
N ASP A 97 13.87 1.42 -1.37
CA ASP A 97 13.67 2.22 -2.59
C ASP A 97 14.97 2.46 -3.38
N SER A 98 16.10 2.51 -2.67
CA SER A 98 17.43 2.72 -3.26
C SER A 98 17.88 1.59 -4.20
N ILE A 99 17.26 0.41 -4.14
CA ILE A 99 17.57 -0.73 -5.00
C ILE A 99 16.94 -0.52 -6.39
N PRO A 100 17.76 -0.29 -7.45
CA PRO A 100 17.23 0.06 -8.77
C PRO A 100 16.32 -1.04 -9.34
N ASN A 101 15.15 -0.64 -9.85
CA ASN A 101 14.12 -1.49 -10.45
C ASN A 101 13.46 -2.53 -9.53
N LEU A 102 13.87 -2.66 -8.26
CA LEU A 102 13.33 -3.66 -7.34
C LEU A 102 12.67 -3.06 -6.10
N GLY A 103 13.12 -1.88 -5.65
CA GLY A 103 12.70 -1.29 -4.37
C GLY A 103 11.27 -0.75 -4.31
N PHE A 104 10.37 -1.25 -5.16
CA PHE A 104 8.93 -1.00 -5.09
C PHE A 104 8.09 -2.27 -5.33
N ILE A 105 8.76 -3.42 -5.48
CA ILE A 105 8.10 -4.67 -5.88
C ILE A 105 7.32 -5.25 -4.69
N ASP A 106 7.87 -5.15 -3.49
CA ASP A 106 7.23 -5.56 -2.24
C ASP A 106 6.15 -4.56 -1.80
N ASP A 107 6.35 -3.25 -1.99
CA ASP A 107 5.27 -2.26 -1.85
C ASP A 107 4.04 -2.65 -2.67
N ALA A 108 4.25 -2.95 -3.96
CA ALA A 108 3.20 -3.35 -4.86
C ALA A 108 2.48 -4.60 -4.33
N ALA A 109 3.21 -5.56 -3.78
CA ALA A 109 2.64 -6.78 -3.20
C ALA A 109 1.85 -6.51 -1.91
N VAL A 110 2.36 -5.67 -1.02
CA VAL A 110 1.74 -5.31 0.27
C VAL A 110 0.47 -4.49 0.05
N VAL A 111 0.57 -3.40 -0.71
CA VAL A 111 -0.56 -2.53 -1.03
C VAL A 111 -1.65 -3.32 -1.74
N ARG A 112 -1.27 -4.16 -2.70
CA ARG A 112 -2.23 -5.00 -3.43
C ARG A 112 -2.93 -6.00 -2.53
N TRP A 113 -2.18 -6.68 -1.66
CA TRP A 113 -2.76 -7.63 -0.71
C TRP A 113 -3.80 -6.96 0.19
N ILE A 114 -3.49 -5.78 0.74
CA ILE A 114 -4.45 -5.04 1.56
C ILE A 114 -5.66 -4.60 0.74
N LEU A 115 -5.46 -4.10 -0.48
CA LEU A 115 -6.56 -3.69 -1.35
C LEU A 115 -7.49 -4.88 -1.68
N ASP A 116 -6.93 -6.05 -1.97
CA ASP A 116 -7.71 -7.26 -2.25
C ASP A 116 -8.48 -7.74 -0.99
N GLU A 117 -7.89 -7.71 0.21
CA GLU A 117 -8.61 -8.04 1.46
C GLU A 117 -9.76 -7.04 1.72
N ILE A 118 -9.54 -5.74 1.46
CA ILE A 118 -10.59 -4.72 1.59
C ILE A 118 -11.69 -4.97 0.56
N ILE A 119 -11.36 -5.26 -0.70
CA ILE A 119 -12.36 -5.54 -1.73
C ILE A 119 -13.16 -6.80 -1.38
N ASP A 120 -12.49 -7.87 -0.97
CA ASP A 120 -13.14 -9.14 -0.62
C ASP A 120 -14.08 -8.95 0.59
N ASP A 121 -13.65 -8.20 1.61
CA ASP A 121 -14.45 -7.92 2.81
C ASP A 121 -15.52 -6.83 2.59
N ASN A 122 -15.35 -5.96 1.58
CA ASN A 122 -16.19 -4.78 1.35
C ASN A 122 -16.73 -4.71 -0.09
N ILE A 123 -17.00 -5.86 -0.72
CA ILE A 123 -17.57 -5.96 -2.08
C ILE A 123 -18.85 -5.12 -2.25
N ASP A 124 -19.52 -4.78 -1.15
CA ASP A 124 -20.71 -3.94 -1.10
C ASP A 124 -20.41 -2.42 -1.06
N ILE A 125 -19.23 -1.99 -0.60
CA ILE A 125 -18.82 -0.57 -0.52
C ILE A 125 -18.24 -0.07 -1.86
N ILE A 126 -17.60 -0.97 -2.63
CA ILE A 126 -16.89 -0.61 -3.88
C ILE A 126 -17.80 -0.70 -5.13
N LYS A 127 -19.04 -1.17 -4.97
CA LYS A 127 -20.03 -1.28 -6.05
C LYS A 127 -21.00 -0.07 -6.18
N ALA A 128 -20.75 1.04 -5.49
CA ALA A 128 -21.59 2.24 -5.54
C ALA A 128 -21.10 3.28 -6.57
#